data_AF-A0A7L1D2B1-F1
#
_entry.id   AF-A0A7L1D2B1-F1
#
_cell.length_a   1.000
_cell.length_b   1.000
_cell.length_c   1.000
_cell.angle_alpha   90.00
_cell.angle_beta   90.00
_cell.angle_gamma   90.00
#
_symmetry.space_group_name_H-M   'P 1'
#
loop_
_entity.id
_entity.type
_entity.pdbx_description
1 polymer ?
#
loop_
_entity_poly.entity_id
_entity_poly.type
_entity_poly.pdbx_seq_one_letter_code
_entity_poly.pdbx_strand_id
1 'polypeptide(L)'
;DPKYLAENLLSEDCVRPWLGCLQNHSRQPSLELQLERASPSDIGNCGCALLQIKVGHSLRPCNQPRVTLVPTVTLLMPDDSKLGQNHCGVRMFKEGK
;
A
#
# COMPACT_ATOMS: atom_id res chain seq x y z
N ASP A 1 -11.63 4.66 5.14
CA ASP A 1 -12.27 5.20 6.35
C ASP A 1 -12.49 6.68 6.11
N PRO A 2 -13.66 7.27 6.45
CA PRO A 2 -13.94 8.69 6.17
C PRO A 2 -12.96 9.66 6.83
N LYS A 3 -12.28 9.25 7.90
CA LYS A 3 -11.24 10.02 8.59
C LYS A 3 -9.83 9.74 8.04
N TYR A 4 -9.61 8.56 7.47
CA TYR A 4 -8.31 8.12 6.96
C TYR A 4 -8.40 7.75 5.48
N LEU A 5 -8.49 8.78 4.65
CA LEU A 5 -8.65 8.67 3.19
C LEU A 5 -7.31 8.39 2.49
N ALA A 6 -7.36 8.06 1.20
CA ALA A 6 -6.17 7.72 0.41
C ALA A 6 -5.27 8.94 0.17
N GLU A 7 -5.86 10.13 0.11
CA GLU A 7 -5.20 11.42 -0.07
C GLU A 7 -4.25 11.75 1.08
N ASN A 8 -4.43 11.12 2.25
CA ASN A 8 -3.48 11.24 3.36
C ASN A 8 -2.05 10.82 2.96
N LEU A 9 -1.91 9.89 2.00
CA LEU A 9 -0.61 9.43 1.51
C LEU A 9 0.12 10.48 0.66
N LEU A 10 -0.57 11.54 0.24
CA LEU A 10 0.00 12.65 -0.53
C LEU A 10 0.46 13.82 0.36
N SER A 11 0.23 13.75 1.67
CA SER A 11 0.59 14.83 2.59
C SER A 11 2.08 14.83 2.89
N GLU A 12 2.77 15.94 2.60
CA GLU A 12 4.19 16.14 2.90
C GLU A 12 4.42 16.63 4.35
N ASP A 13 3.42 17.26 4.95
CA ASP A 13 3.55 17.93 6.26
C ASP A 13 3.53 16.94 7.44
N CYS A 14 2.85 15.80 7.29
CA CYS A 14 2.60 14.85 8.36
C CYS A 14 2.42 13.42 7.83
N VAL A 15 2.99 12.43 8.51
CA VAL A 15 2.68 11.02 8.22
C VAL A 15 1.25 10.72 8.68
N ARG A 16 0.33 10.54 7.72
CA ARG A 16 -1.07 10.19 7.97
C ARG A 16 -1.42 8.88 7.27
N PRO A 17 -2.00 7.89 7.98
CA PRO A 17 -2.31 6.61 7.37
C PRO A 17 -3.53 6.71 6.46
N TRP A 18 -3.59 5.79 5.51
CA TRP A 18 -4.82 5.43 4.80
C TRP A 18 -5.38 4.14 5.40
N LEU A 19 -6.67 4.13 5.73
CA LEU A 19 -7.34 2.94 6.25
C LEU A 19 -8.51 2.54 5.35
N GLY A 20 -8.71 1.22 5.17
CA GLY A 20 -9.90 0.68 4.51
C GLY A 20 -11.18 1.11 5.22
N CYS A 21 -12.30 1.16 4.51
CA CYS A 21 -13.60 1.41 5.16
C CYS A 21 -14.06 0.13 5.86
N LEU A 22 -14.26 0.16 7.19
CA LEU A 22 -14.74 -1.00 7.95
C LEU A 22 -16.15 -1.46 7.51
N GLN A 23 -16.95 -0.56 6.96
CA GLN A 23 -18.29 -0.86 6.43
C GLN A 23 -18.22 -1.51 5.04
N ASN A 24 -17.10 -1.35 4.32
CA ASN A 24 -16.86 -2.09 3.09
C ASN A 24 -16.30 -3.46 3.47
N HIS A 25 -17.07 -4.52 3.24
CA HIS A 25 -16.64 -5.91 3.47
C HIS A 25 -15.48 -6.37 2.56
N SER A 26 -14.89 -5.47 1.76
CA SER A 26 -13.69 -5.75 0.98
C SER A 26 -12.49 -5.89 1.92
N ARG A 27 -11.96 -7.11 2.04
CA ARG A 27 -10.75 -7.40 2.82
C ARG A 27 -9.45 -7.01 2.12
N GLN A 28 -9.54 -6.42 0.93
CA GLN A 28 -8.40 -6.09 0.08
C GLN A 28 -8.52 -4.64 -0.42
N PRO A 29 -8.27 -3.65 0.44
CA PRO A 29 -8.23 -2.27 0.00
C PRO A 29 -7.11 -2.11 -1.06
N SER A 30 -7.43 -1.46 -2.16
CA SER A 30 -6.47 -1.14 -3.23
C SER A 30 -6.65 0.32 -3.63
N LEU A 31 -5.54 0.95 -4.03
CA LEU A 31 -5.52 2.30 -4.58
C LEU A 31 -4.49 2.39 -5.70
N GLU A 32 -4.58 3.45 -6.48
CA GLU A 32 -3.61 3.81 -7.51
C GLU A 32 -3.07 5.20 -7.20
N LEU A 33 -1.75 5.33 -7.22
CA LEU A 33 -1.07 6.62 -7.11
C LEU A 33 -0.45 6.96 -8.45
N GLN A 34 -0.79 8.14 -8.96
CA GLN A 34 -0.10 8.71 -10.10
C GLN A 34 1.13 9.44 -9.59
N LEU A 35 2.31 8.95 -9.95
CA LEU A 35 3.56 9.60 -9.61
C LEU A 35 3.89 10.67 -10.66
N GLU A 36 4.46 11.79 -10.21
CA GLU A 36 5.04 12.79 -11.09
C GLU A 36 6.32 12.29 -11.77
N ARG A 37 7.09 11.45 -11.04
CA ARG A 37 8.36 10.85 -11.49
C ARG A 37 8.49 9.43 -10.94
N ALA A 38 9.18 8.57 -11.67
CA ALA A 38 9.53 7.24 -11.16
C ALA A 38 10.57 7.35 -10.05
N SER A 39 10.24 6.86 -8.85
CA SER A 39 11.13 6.90 -7.67
C SER A 39 11.00 5.62 -6.84
N PRO A 40 12.04 5.26 -6.06
CA PRO A 40 11.92 4.26 -5.01
C PRO A 40 10.85 4.68 -3.99
N SER A 41 10.17 3.71 -3.37
CA SER A 41 9.14 3.96 -2.37
C SER A 41 9.34 3.10 -1.13
N ASP A 42 9.36 3.74 0.03
CA ASP A 42 9.27 3.08 1.32
C ASP A 42 7.79 3.00 1.74
N ILE A 43 7.36 1.83 2.21
CA ILE A 43 5.95 1.61 2.58
C ILE A 43 5.85 1.27 4.05
N GLY A 44 5.14 2.14 4.78
CA GLY A 44 4.71 1.89 6.16
C GLY A 44 3.45 1.04 6.21
N ASN A 45 3.45 0.02 7.06
CA ASN A 45 2.26 -0.77 7.35
C ASN A 45 1.40 -0.05 8.41
N CYS A 46 0.08 -0.15 8.29
CA CYS A 46 -0.87 0.24 9.33
C CYS A 46 -1.95 -0.84 9.46
N GLY A 47 -1.52 -2.07 9.75
CA GLY A 47 -2.41 -3.22 9.97
C GLY A 47 -2.73 -4.08 8.75
N CYS A 48 -2.06 -3.90 7.61
CA CYS A 48 -2.18 -4.81 6.47
C CYS A 48 -1.39 -6.12 6.73
N ALA A 49 -2.01 -7.26 6.42
CA ALA A 49 -1.35 -8.56 6.48
C ALA A 49 -0.52 -8.87 5.25
N LEU A 50 -1.02 -8.50 4.06
CA LEU A 50 -0.38 -8.73 2.79
C LEU A 50 -0.27 -7.41 2.01
N LEU A 51 0.79 -7.27 1.23
CA LEU A 51 0.99 -6.15 0.32
C LEU A 51 1.47 -6.66 -1.04
N GLN A 52 0.89 -6.11 -2.10
CA GLN A 52 1.35 -6.30 -3.48
C GLN A 52 1.43 -4.93 -4.14
N ILE A 53 2.49 -4.68 -4.90
CA ILE A 53 2.65 -3.42 -5.66
C ILE A 53 2.68 -3.76 -7.14
N LYS A 54 1.82 -3.09 -7.90
CA LYS A 54 1.82 -3.14 -9.36
C LYS A 54 2.05 -1.75 -9.93
N VAL A 55 2.85 -1.68 -10.98
CA VAL A 55 3.17 -0.44 -11.69
C VAL A 55 2.63 -0.47 -13.11
N GLY A 56 2.24 0.69 -13.58
CA GLY A 56 1.81 0.95 -14.94
C GLY A 56 2.48 2.22 -15.45
N HIS A 57 2.34 2.47 -16.75
CA HIS A 57 2.84 3.68 -17.37
C HIS A 57 1.65 4.49 -17.87
N SER A 58 1.52 5.73 -17.41
CA SER A 58 0.35 6.57 -17.70
C SER A 58 0.19 6.91 -19.19
N LEU A 59 1.27 6.89 -19.97
CA LEU A 59 1.20 7.07 -21.43
C LEU A 59 0.76 5.80 -22.18
N ARG A 60 0.62 4.66 -21.50
CA ARG A 60 0.09 3.44 -22.12
C ARG A 60 -1.43 3.40 -21.96
N PRO A 61 -2.15 2.78 -22.91
CA PRO A 61 -3.61 2.65 -22.82
C PRO A 61 -4.04 2.00 -21.51
N CYS A 62 -5.13 2.50 -20.91
CA CYS A 62 -5.69 2.03 -19.64
C CYS A 62 -5.97 0.51 -19.59
N ASN A 63 -6.08 -0.12 -20.76
CA ASN A 63 -6.35 -1.56 -20.90
C ASN A 63 -5.11 -2.47 -20.85
N GLN A 64 -3.91 -1.93 -20.64
CA GLN A 64 -2.74 -2.78 -20.42
C GLN A 64 -2.65 -3.24 -18.96
N PRO A 65 -2.34 -4.53 -18.71
CA PRO A 65 -2.21 -5.03 -17.36
C PRO A 65 -1.03 -4.37 -16.65
N ARG A 66 -1.23 -3.98 -15.39
CA ARG A 66 -0.12 -3.51 -14.53
C ARG A 66 0.84 -4.64 -14.27
N VAL A 67 2.13 -4.32 -14.31
CA VAL A 67 3.22 -5.26 -14.03
C VAL A 67 3.44 -5.33 -12.52
N THR A 68 3.62 -6.54 -11.99
CA THR A 68 3.93 -6.71 -10.56
C THR A 68 5.36 -6.24 -10.31
N LEU A 69 5.52 -5.17 -9.53
CA LEU A 69 6.83 -4.68 -9.08
C LEU A 69 7.26 -5.40 -7.80
N VAL A 70 6.33 -5.54 -6.84
CA VAL A 70 6.56 -6.28 -5.60
C VAL A 70 5.52 -7.40 -5.54
N PRO A 71 5.95 -8.70 -5.50
CA PRO A 71 5.03 -9.81 -5.34
C PRO A 71 4.32 -9.72 -3.99
N THR A 72 3.27 -10.51 -3.80
CA THR A 72 2.56 -10.51 -2.52
C THR A 72 3.51 -10.88 -1.38
N VAL A 73 3.71 -9.95 -0.44
CA VAL A 73 4.59 -10.12 0.73
C VAL A 73 3.79 -10.01 2.03
N THR A 74 4.13 -10.85 3.00
CA THR A 74 3.46 -10.90 4.31
C THR A 74 4.00 -9.83 5.25
N LEU A 75 3.24 -8.77 5.53
CA LEU A 75 3.60 -7.64 6.39
C LEU A 75 3.26 -7.88 7.87
N LEU A 76 2.21 -8.66 8.13
CA LEU A 76 1.76 -9.00 9.47
C LEU A 76 1.40 -10.49 9.50
N MET A 77 1.95 -11.20 10.48
CA MET A 77 1.63 -12.62 10.66
C MET A 77 0.22 -12.78 11.23
N PRO A 78 -0.48 -13.90 10.94
CA PRO A 78 -1.83 -14.13 11.47
C PRO A 78 -1.91 -14.08 13.00
N ASP A 79 -0.88 -14.56 13.70
CA ASP A 79 -0.87 -14.57 15.16
C ASP A 79 -0.66 -13.16 15.74
N ASP A 80 0.26 -12.38 15.16
CA ASP A 80 0.41 -10.96 15.50
C ASP A 80 -0.89 -10.18 15.24
N SER A 81 -1.60 -10.50 14.15
CA SER A 81 -2.90 -9.88 13.82
C SER A 81 -3.98 -10.21 14.86
N LYS A 82 -4.03 -11.44 15.39
CA LYS A 82 -4.99 -11.82 16.43
C LYS A 82 -4.66 -11.15 17.77
N LEU A 83 -3.37 -10.97 18.06
CA LEU A 83 -2.88 -10.36 19.29
C LEU A 83 -2.79 -8.83 19.23
N GLY A 84 -3.04 -8.22 18.07
CA GLY A 84 -2.96 -6.77 17.86
C GLY A 84 -1.54 -6.19 17.88
N GLN A 85 -0.52 -7.03 17.66
CA GLN A 85 0.90 -6.66 17.74
C GLN A 85 1.47 -6.33 16.36
N ASN A 86 2.64 -5.67 16.31
CA ASN A 86 3.44 -5.45 15.09
C ASN A 86 2.72 -4.80 13.89
N HIS A 87 1.64 -4.04 14.12
CA HIS A 87 0.80 -3.49 13.05
C HIS A 87 1.42 -2.28 12.31
N CYS A 88 2.48 -1.67 12.85
CA CYS A 88 3.13 -0.46 12.31
C CYS A 88 4.50 -0.70 11.65
N GLY A 89 4.83 -1.93 11.26
CA GLY A 89 6.12 -2.24 10.64
C GLY A 89 6.35 -1.51 9.31
N VAL A 90 7.58 -1.05 9.05
CA VAL A 90 7.95 -0.43 7.77
C VAL A 90 8.76 -1.43 6.94
N ARG A 91 8.52 -1.50 5.62
CA ARG A 91 9.38 -2.25 4.70
C ARG A 91 9.86 -1.38 3.55
N MET A 92 11.17 -1.45 3.33
CA MET A 92 11.83 -0.87 2.18
C MET A 92 11.90 -1.92 1.07
N PHE A 93 11.43 -1.56 -0.13
CA PHE A 93 11.58 -2.40 -1.32
C PHE A 93 12.70 -1.81 -2.17
N LYS A 94 13.91 -2.30 -1.93
CA LYS A 94 15.09 -1.89 -2.72
C LYS A 94 15.13 -2.66 -4.02
N GLU A 95 15.74 -2.06 -5.04
CA GLU A 95 15.98 -2.72 -6.31
C GLU A 95 16.76 -4.02 -6.08
N GLY A 96 16.19 -5.13 -6.54
CA GLY A 96 16.89 -6.42 -6.55
C GLY A 96 18.04 -6.34 -7.54
N LYS A 97 19.23 -6.76 -7.14
CA LYS A 97 20.21 -7.21 -8.14
C LYS A 97 19.68 -8.43 -8.86
#